data_AF-A0A317XAH2-F1
#
_entry.id   AF-A0A317XAH2-F1
#
_cell.length_a   1.000
_cell.length_b   1.000
_cell.length_c   1.000
_cell.angle_alpha   90.00
_cell.angle_beta   90.00
_cell.angle_gamma   90.00
#
_symmetry.space_group_name_H-M   'P 1'
#
loop_
_entity.id
_entity.type
_entity.pdbx_description
1 polymer ?
#
loop_
_entity_poly.entity_id
_entity_poly.type
_entity_poly.pdbx_seq_one_letter_code
_entity_poly.pdbx_strand_id
1 'polypeptide(L)'
;MSDLQIATGIAILISGYAQLRCGISCYHWQFMGRLAWFSCLTHLSCLTLLRNYLHNHPSERHWRLVLMFALVVMLIVAIFPSGNYEWIWGYPVFHPSPSDHAICYFLQRPSIKTTAGISMSIYILTTGFGFLFRIVKLHKILSVYMVRRPRKSLSKWGRKGLWKIFMWRTAPNLSKRLLGNLLYLPLLSVFLVARVALDHWSSMYFEIYWLVMCFLFAIVQLIPTLELSDPTLHYYLDIYITHIGDKLGDLSIRVNSTAHNITIPEPDLDNIAGNRWGFGQIMPVVLLALPLLPIVEIFYPGRTARSIENIPLTGI
;
A
#
# COMPACT_ATOMS: atom_id res chain seq x y z
N MET A 1 19.67 -0.09 7.97
CA MET A 1 19.06 0.65 6.84
C MET A 1 17.59 1.03 7.03
N SER A 2 16.79 0.36 7.88
CA SER A 2 15.35 0.65 8.02
C SER A 2 14.98 1.92 8.79
N ASP A 3 15.85 2.41 9.66
CA ASP A 3 15.63 3.68 10.38
C ASP A 3 15.63 4.88 9.43
N LEU A 4 16.39 4.80 8.34
CA LEU A 4 16.42 5.84 7.31
C LEU A 4 15.03 5.98 6.67
N GLN A 5 14.30 4.89 6.45
CA GLN A 5 12.97 4.91 5.82
C GLN A 5 11.88 5.52 6.71
N ILE A 6 12.00 5.36 8.04
CA ILE A 6 11.12 6.07 8.97
C ILE A 6 11.48 7.56 8.98
N ALA A 7 12.77 7.89 9.04
CA ALA A 7 13.23 9.26 9.05
C ALA A 7 12.83 10.00 7.77
N THR A 8 12.93 9.35 6.61
CA THR A 8 12.47 9.92 5.33
C THR A 8 10.97 10.14 5.32
N GLY A 9 10.17 9.16 5.76
CA GLY A 9 8.71 9.29 5.84
C GLY A 9 8.27 10.45 6.74
N ILE A 10 8.88 10.57 7.92
CA ILE A 10 8.63 11.66 8.87
C ILE A 10 9.08 13.00 8.28
N ALA A 11 10.27 13.06 7.66
CA ALA A 11 10.79 14.28 7.06
C ALA A 11 9.91 14.79 5.90
N ILE A 12 9.42 13.90 5.04
CA ILE A 12 8.48 14.24 3.95
C ILE A 12 7.22 14.88 4.55
N LEU A 13 6.62 14.25 5.56
CA LEU A 13 5.40 14.76 6.17
C LEU A 13 5.63 16.09 6.89
N ILE A 14 6.70 16.20 7.70
CA ILE A 14 7.04 17.44 8.41
C ILE A 14 7.27 18.58 7.41
N SER A 15 8.02 18.32 6.33
CA SER A 15 8.26 19.31 5.27
C SER A 15 6.96 19.76 4.61
N GLY A 16 6.05 18.83 4.32
CA GLY A 16 4.73 19.16 3.77
C GLY A 16 3.92 20.01 4.74
N TYR A 17 3.86 19.64 6.02
CA TYR A 17 3.16 20.39 7.06
C TYR A 17 3.71 21.81 7.27
N ALA A 18 5.02 21.98 7.16
CA ALA A 18 5.64 23.30 7.22
C ALA A 18 5.24 24.17 6.01
N GLN A 19 5.23 23.58 4.81
CA GLN A 19 4.92 24.28 3.55
C GLN A 19 3.42 24.55 3.35
N LEU A 20 2.52 23.93 4.12
CA LEU A 20 1.09 24.21 4.07
C LEU A 20 0.76 25.69 4.28
N ARG A 21 1.51 26.38 5.15
CA ARG A 21 1.32 27.82 5.39
C ARG A 21 1.84 28.70 4.26
N CYS A 22 2.76 28.18 3.46
CA CYS A 22 3.36 28.89 2.32
C CYS A 22 2.56 28.68 1.02
N GLY A 23 1.44 27.95 1.07
CA GLY A 23 0.54 27.80 -0.08
C GLY A 23 0.86 26.63 -1.01
N ILE A 24 1.25 25.47 -0.48
CA ILE A 24 1.42 24.25 -1.30
C ILE A 24 0.12 23.87 -2.04
N SER A 25 0.24 23.46 -3.31
CA SER A 25 -0.92 23.07 -4.11
C SER A 25 -1.45 21.67 -3.74
N CYS A 26 -2.71 21.39 -4.06
CA CYS A 26 -3.35 20.09 -3.81
C CYS A 26 -2.59 18.93 -4.46
N TYR A 27 -2.06 19.13 -5.67
CA TYR A 27 -1.24 18.13 -6.37
C TYR A 27 0.01 17.74 -5.59
N HIS A 28 0.81 18.73 -5.18
CA HIS A 28 2.04 18.49 -4.43
C HIS A 28 1.74 17.84 -3.08
N TRP A 29 0.67 18.25 -2.40
CA TRP A 29 0.22 17.62 -1.16
C TRP A 29 -0.12 16.13 -1.35
N GLN A 30 -0.91 15.79 -2.37
CA GLN A 30 -1.29 14.41 -2.66
C GLN A 30 -0.06 13.55 -3.00
N PHE A 31 0.87 14.10 -3.77
CA PHE A 31 2.11 13.43 -4.12
C PHE A 31 2.97 13.10 -2.89
N MET A 32 3.22 14.10 -2.02
CA MET A 32 3.97 13.91 -0.78
C MET A 32 3.31 12.87 0.13
N GLY A 33 1.98 12.89 0.25
CA GLY A 33 1.23 11.88 1.01
C GLY A 33 1.44 10.46 0.48
N ARG A 34 1.44 10.28 -0.85
CA ARG A 34 1.68 8.97 -1.49
C ARG A 34 3.13 8.48 -1.29
N LEU A 35 4.12 9.37 -1.35
CA LEU A 35 5.52 9.03 -1.07
C LEU A 35 5.72 8.62 0.40
N ALA A 36 5.13 9.37 1.33
CA ALA A 36 5.17 9.03 2.74
C ALA A 36 4.48 7.68 3.01
N TRP A 37 3.37 7.39 2.31
CA TRP A 37 2.70 6.09 2.37
C TRP A 37 3.60 4.95 1.89
N PHE A 38 4.30 5.15 0.77
CA PHE A 38 5.28 4.20 0.26
C PHE A 38 6.44 3.96 1.24
N SER A 39 6.97 5.03 1.85
CA SER A 39 8.03 4.95 2.88
C SER A 39 7.55 4.15 4.11
N CYS A 40 6.30 4.37 4.53
CA CYS A 40 5.64 3.64 5.61
C CYS A 40 5.49 2.14 5.28
N LEU A 41 5.04 1.78 4.07
CA LEU A 41 4.96 0.38 3.63
C LEU A 41 6.33 -0.31 3.63
N THR A 42 7.36 0.39 3.19
CA THR A 42 8.73 -0.14 3.15
C THR A 42 9.29 -0.36 4.56
N HIS A 43 8.99 0.52 5.50
CA HIS A 43 9.34 0.28 6.89
C HIS A 43 8.58 -0.93 7.47
N LEU A 44 7.28 -1.08 7.17
CA LEU A 44 6.50 -2.26 7.57
C LEU A 44 7.08 -3.56 7.02
N SER A 45 7.57 -3.57 5.77
CA SER A 45 8.19 -4.76 5.19
C SER A 45 9.50 -5.14 5.90
N CYS A 46 10.32 -4.15 6.25
CA CYS A 46 11.55 -4.41 7.00
C CYS A 46 11.26 -5.00 8.39
N LEU A 47 10.23 -4.51 9.09
CA LEU A 47 9.83 -5.07 10.39
C LEU A 47 9.39 -6.54 10.29
N THR A 48 8.74 -6.93 9.19
CA THR A 48 8.39 -8.33 8.92
C THR A 48 9.65 -9.20 8.78
N LEU A 49 10.67 -8.73 8.06
CA LEU A 49 11.94 -9.46 7.87
C LEU A 49 12.77 -9.53 9.15
N LEU A 50 12.83 -8.44 9.91
CA LEU A 50 13.64 -8.34 11.13
C LEU A 50 12.94 -8.91 12.38
N ARG A 51 11.77 -9.54 12.21
CA ARG A 51 10.93 -10.01 13.31
C ARG A 51 11.66 -10.94 14.28
N ASN A 52 12.48 -11.86 13.77
CA ASN A 52 13.21 -12.82 14.62
C ASN A 52 14.29 -12.12 15.45
N TYR A 53 15.01 -11.16 14.86
CA TYR A 53 16.03 -10.37 15.55
C TYR A 53 15.42 -9.47 16.63
N LEU A 54 14.33 -8.75 16.30
CA LEU A 54 13.62 -7.84 17.21
C LEU A 54 12.86 -8.56 18.32
N HIS A 55 12.60 -9.86 18.18
CA HIS A 55 12.02 -10.65 19.26
C HIS A 55 12.98 -10.79 20.44
N ASN A 56 14.29 -10.83 20.17
CA ASN A 56 15.33 -10.97 21.19
C ASN A 56 15.82 -9.62 21.74
N HIS A 57 15.58 -8.52 21.01
CA HIS A 57 15.98 -7.15 21.41
C HIS A 57 14.74 -6.25 21.64
N PRO A 58 14.11 -6.31 22.83
CA PRO A 58 12.82 -5.65 23.08
C PRO A 58 12.90 -4.11 23.14
N SER A 59 14.05 -3.54 23.50
CA SER A 59 14.27 -2.09 23.59
C SER A 59 14.28 -1.44 22.21
N GLU A 60 15.09 -1.96 21.29
CA GLU A 60 15.16 -1.51 19.88
C GLU A 60 13.80 -1.63 19.19
N ARG A 61 13.06 -2.70 19.49
CA ARG A 61 11.69 -2.87 19.01
C ARG A 61 10.78 -1.74 19.46
N HIS A 62 10.82 -1.36 20.75
CA HIS A 62 9.86 -0.41 21.29
C HIS A 62 10.03 0.97 20.65
N TRP A 63 11.28 1.43 20.49
CA TRP A 63 11.58 2.68 19.81
C TRP A 63 11.09 2.69 18.35
N ARG A 64 11.35 1.62 17.59
CA ARG A 64 10.88 1.47 16.21
C ARG A 64 9.35 1.50 16.10
N LEU A 65 8.64 0.83 17.02
CA LEU A 65 7.18 0.84 17.05
C LEU A 65 6.61 2.21 17.40
N VAL A 66 7.23 2.94 18.33
CA VAL A 66 6.81 4.30 18.70
C VAL A 66 6.99 5.26 17.53
N LEU A 67 8.16 5.24 16.87
CA LEU A 67 8.39 6.06 15.68
C LEU A 67 7.45 5.71 14.53
N MET A 68 7.16 4.42 14.35
CA MET A 68 6.22 3.98 13.34
C MET A 68 4.79 4.41 13.66
N PHE A 69 4.38 4.36 14.93
CA PHE A 69 3.08 4.85 15.37
C PHE A 69 2.94 6.35 15.06
N ALA A 70 3.97 7.14 15.40
CA ALA A 70 3.99 8.57 15.08
C ALA A 70 3.87 8.82 13.56
N LEU A 71 4.62 8.08 12.74
CA LEU A 71 4.54 8.16 11.28
C LEU A 71 3.13 7.82 10.77
N VAL A 72 2.52 6.74 11.26
CA VAL A 72 1.18 6.30 10.83
C VAL A 72 0.12 7.34 11.20
N VAL A 73 0.18 7.93 12.40
CA VAL A 73 -0.76 8.98 12.83
C VAL A 73 -0.64 10.20 11.92
N MET A 74 0.58 10.69 11.69
CA MET A 74 0.80 11.82 10.79
C MET A 74 0.34 11.49 9.36
N LEU A 75 0.59 10.27 8.89
CA LEU A 75 0.20 9.85 7.54
C LEU A 75 -1.32 9.76 7.36
N ILE A 76 -2.06 9.26 8.36
CA ILE A 76 -3.53 9.21 8.30
C ILE A 76 -4.11 10.63 8.19
N VAL A 77 -3.59 11.56 8.99
CA VAL A 77 -4.00 12.98 8.93
C VAL A 77 -3.65 13.57 7.56
N ALA A 78 -2.50 13.20 6.99
CA ALA A 78 -2.06 13.73 5.71
C ALA A 78 -2.88 13.22 4.50
N ILE A 79 -3.32 11.97 4.55
CA ILE A 79 -4.12 11.32 3.50
C ILE A 79 -5.59 11.72 3.57
N PHE A 80 -6.11 12.10 4.74
CA PHE A 80 -7.51 12.49 4.90
C PHE A 80 -8.05 13.52 3.88
N PRO A 81 -7.37 14.65 3.58
CA PRO A 81 -7.86 15.59 2.57
C PRO A 81 -7.83 15.04 1.14
N SER A 82 -7.05 13.99 0.86
CA SER A 82 -6.92 13.45 -0.49
C SER A 82 -8.20 12.80 -1.01
N GLY A 83 -9.18 12.52 -0.15
CA GLY A 83 -10.50 12.04 -0.56
C GLY A 83 -11.32 13.09 -1.34
N ASN A 84 -10.94 14.37 -1.26
CA ASN A 84 -11.56 15.45 -2.03
C ASN A 84 -10.89 15.66 -3.40
N TYR A 85 -9.74 15.04 -3.65
CA TYR A 85 -8.94 15.30 -4.86
C TYR A 85 -9.33 14.34 -5.98
N GLU A 86 -10.41 14.66 -6.70
CA GLU A 86 -10.88 13.88 -7.84
C GLU A 86 -10.54 14.62 -9.15
N TRP A 87 -9.49 14.14 -9.82
CA TRP A 87 -9.05 14.67 -11.11
C TRP A 87 -9.11 13.56 -12.16
N ILE A 88 -9.65 13.88 -13.33
CA ILE A 88 -9.74 12.97 -14.46
C ILE A 88 -8.73 13.47 -15.49
N TRP A 89 -7.67 12.68 -15.75
CA TRP A 89 -6.60 13.03 -16.70
C TRP A 89 -5.95 14.41 -16.46
N GLY A 90 -5.89 14.85 -15.20
CA GLY A 90 -5.35 16.17 -14.84
C GLY A 90 -6.33 17.33 -14.90
N TYR A 91 -7.52 17.12 -15.46
CA TYR A 91 -8.56 18.14 -15.52
C TYR A 91 -9.47 18.05 -14.29
N PRO A 92 -9.73 19.17 -13.59
CA PRO A 92 -10.68 19.19 -12.49
C PRO A 92 -12.10 19.03 -13.03
N VAL A 93 -12.79 17.97 -12.61
CA VAL A 93 -14.24 17.81 -12.88
C VAL A 93 -15.04 18.71 -11.94
N PHE A 94 -14.54 18.83 -10.70
CA PHE A 94 -15.04 19.70 -9.65
C PHE A 94 -13.84 20.26 -8.86
N HIS A 95 -14.03 21.37 -8.15
CA HIS A 95 -13.03 21.83 -7.19
C HIS A 95 -12.81 20.78 -6.09
N PRO A 96 -11.58 20.60 -5.58
CA PRO A 96 -10.36 21.37 -5.86
C PRO A 96 -9.66 21.05 -7.19
N SER A 97 -9.12 22.09 -7.82
CA SER A 97 -8.18 21.96 -8.94
C SER A 97 -6.76 21.56 -8.45
N PRO A 98 -5.90 20.98 -9.30
CA PRO A 98 -4.53 20.61 -8.93
C PRO A 98 -3.66 21.77 -8.42
N SER A 99 -3.93 23.00 -8.88
CA SER A 99 -3.23 24.23 -8.51
C SER A 99 -3.81 24.92 -7.26
N ASP A 100 -5.01 24.56 -6.82
CA ASP A 100 -5.64 25.14 -5.63
C ASP A 100 -4.80 24.85 -4.38
N HIS A 101 -4.79 25.77 -3.42
CA HIS A 101 -4.04 25.60 -2.17
C HIS A 101 -4.65 24.49 -1.30
N ALA A 102 -3.82 23.52 -0.90
CA ALA A 102 -4.26 22.33 -0.15
C ALA A 102 -4.88 22.67 1.21
N ILE A 103 -4.49 23.80 1.81
CA ILE A 103 -4.96 24.23 3.14
C ILE A 103 -6.48 24.45 3.19
N CYS A 104 -7.09 24.91 2.10
CA CYS A 104 -8.52 25.19 2.02
C CYS A 104 -9.38 23.93 2.18
N TYR A 105 -8.84 22.77 1.80
CA TYR A 105 -9.55 21.50 1.72
C TYR A 105 -9.20 20.54 2.88
N PHE A 106 -8.37 20.98 3.83
CA PHE A 106 -7.87 20.15 4.92
C PHE A 106 -8.94 19.74 5.94
N LEU A 107 -9.88 20.64 6.22
CA LEU A 107 -11.00 20.44 7.14
C LEU A 107 -12.29 20.00 6.42
N GLN A 108 -12.29 20.00 5.09
CA GLN A 108 -13.45 19.64 4.31
C GLN A 108 -13.70 18.13 4.36
N ARG A 109 -14.93 17.76 4.69
CA ARG A 109 -15.31 16.36 4.86
C ARG A 109 -15.33 15.65 3.49
N PRO A 110 -14.48 14.63 3.27
CA PRO A 110 -14.42 13.93 1.99
C PRO A 110 -15.68 13.08 1.75
N SER A 111 -16.12 13.03 0.50
CA SER A 111 -17.18 12.11 0.07
C SER A 111 -16.59 10.71 -0.09
N ILE A 112 -17.17 9.72 0.59
CA ILE A 112 -16.70 8.31 0.52
C ILE A 112 -17.16 7.64 -0.78
N LYS A 113 -18.13 8.22 -1.48
CA LYS A 113 -18.72 7.65 -2.70
C LYS A 113 -17.90 7.92 -3.96
N THR A 114 -16.96 8.87 -3.93
CA THR A 114 -16.11 9.23 -5.06
C THR A 114 -14.94 8.27 -5.19
N THR A 115 -14.32 8.21 -6.38
CA THR A 115 -13.15 7.35 -6.63
C THR A 115 -11.99 7.73 -5.69
N ALA A 116 -11.80 9.03 -5.49
CA ALA A 116 -10.82 9.59 -4.56
C ALA A 116 -11.11 9.18 -3.11
N GLY A 117 -12.36 9.26 -2.65
CA GLY A 117 -12.78 8.83 -1.31
C GLY A 117 -12.57 7.34 -1.05
N ILE A 118 -12.84 6.49 -2.04
CA ILE A 118 -12.56 5.05 -1.97
C ILE A 118 -11.05 4.81 -1.84
N SER A 119 -10.23 5.46 -2.68
CA SER A 119 -8.78 5.31 -2.63
C SER A 119 -8.18 5.75 -1.29
N MET A 120 -8.63 6.89 -0.75
CA MET A 120 -8.28 7.40 0.58
C MET A 120 -8.61 6.36 1.66
N SER A 121 -9.82 5.80 1.61
CA SER A 121 -10.26 4.79 2.57
C SER A 121 -9.39 3.53 2.50
N ILE A 122 -9.05 3.08 1.29
CA ILE A 122 -8.14 1.95 1.09
C ILE A 122 -6.77 2.25 1.71
N TYR A 123 -6.18 3.42 1.47
CA TYR A 123 -4.89 3.77 2.05
C TYR A 123 -4.92 3.77 3.58
N ILE A 124 -5.93 4.39 4.19
CA ILE A 124 -6.08 4.47 5.66
C ILE A 124 -6.29 3.08 6.26
N LEU A 125 -7.23 2.30 5.72
CA LEU A 125 -7.53 0.96 6.21
C LEU A 125 -6.32 0.04 6.06
N THR A 126 -5.62 0.14 4.93
CA THR A 126 -4.45 -0.70 4.63
C THR A 126 -3.29 -0.39 5.56
N THR A 127 -3.00 0.89 5.81
CA THR A 127 -1.96 1.31 6.76
C THR A 127 -2.31 0.92 8.19
N GLY A 128 -3.55 1.20 8.62
CA GLY A 128 -4.00 0.91 9.97
C GLY A 128 -4.01 -0.59 10.25
N PHE A 129 -4.64 -1.38 9.37
CA PHE A 129 -4.62 -2.84 9.45
C PHE A 129 -3.19 -3.37 9.40
N GLY A 130 -2.38 -2.82 8.49
CA GLY A 130 -0.97 -3.12 8.34
C GLY A 130 -0.22 -3.04 9.67
N PHE A 131 -0.25 -1.86 10.29
CA PHE A 131 0.40 -1.56 11.55
C PHE A 131 -0.12 -2.41 12.73
N LEU A 132 -1.44 -2.48 12.91
CA LEU A 132 -2.08 -3.27 13.98
C LEU A 132 -1.69 -4.75 13.92
N PHE A 133 -1.68 -5.32 12.71
CA PHE A 133 -1.30 -6.71 12.51
C PHE A 133 0.13 -6.99 12.96
N ARG A 134 1.06 -6.06 12.73
CA ARG A 134 2.47 -6.22 13.14
C ARG A 134 2.63 -6.05 14.64
N ILE A 135 1.89 -5.13 15.28
CA ILE A 135 1.83 -5.05 16.75
C ILE A 135 1.42 -6.40 17.35
N VAL A 136 0.35 -7.00 16.83
CA VAL A 136 -0.15 -8.29 17.31
C VAL A 136 0.87 -9.41 17.13
N LYS A 137 1.55 -9.47 15.99
CA LYS A 137 2.55 -10.53 15.70
C LYS A 137 3.89 -10.34 16.40
N LEU A 138 4.28 -9.09 16.68
CA LEU A 138 5.58 -8.76 17.27
C LEU A 138 5.56 -8.84 18.81
N HIS A 139 4.41 -8.62 19.44
CA HIS A 139 4.24 -8.81 20.88
C HIS A 139 3.90 -10.26 21.24
N LYS A 140 4.73 -10.89 22.08
CA LYS A 140 4.57 -12.27 22.54
C LYS A 140 3.19 -12.53 23.18
N ILE A 141 2.70 -11.58 23.98
CA ILE A 141 1.39 -11.68 24.66
C ILE A 141 0.26 -11.64 23.64
N LEU A 142 0.22 -10.62 22.78
CA LEU A 142 -0.81 -10.45 21.76
C LEU A 142 -0.82 -11.60 20.75
N SER A 143 0.35 -12.07 20.33
CA SER A 143 0.48 -13.23 19.42
C SER A 143 -0.11 -14.50 20.02
N VAL A 144 0.10 -14.74 21.33
CA VAL A 144 -0.49 -15.91 22.00
C VAL A 144 -2.01 -15.82 22.02
N TYR A 145 -2.57 -14.66 22.36
CA TYR A 145 -4.02 -14.48 22.48
C TYR A 145 -4.76 -14.42 21.13
N MET A 146 -4.27 -13.62 20.19
CA MET A 146 -4.95 -13.36 18.92
C MET A 146 -4.63 -14.35 17.81
N VAL A 147 -3.50 -15.06 17.88
CA VAL A 147 -3.11 -16.02 16.84
C VAL A 147 -3.10 -17.45 17.38
N ARG A 148 -2.43 -17.68 18.51
CA ARG A 148 -2.16 -19.04 19.01
C ARG A 148 -3.37 -19.69 19.70
N ARG A 149 -4.16 -18.93 20.46
CA ARG A 149 -5.37 -19.42 21.14
C ARG A 149 -6.51 -19.80 20.18
N PRO A 150 -6.93 -18.96 19.21
CA PRO A 150 -8.00 -19.34 18.29
C PRO A 150 -7.63 -20.59 17.47
N ARG A 151 -6.37 -20.70 17.00
CA ARG A 151 -5.85 -21.92 16.36
C ARG A 151 -6.00 -23.16 17.24
N LYS A 152 -5.60 -23.08 18.50
CA LYS A 152 -5.73 -24.19 19.48
C LYS A 152 -7.19 -24.51 19.80
N SER A 153 -8.03 -23.48 19.92
CA SER A 153 -9.45 -23.63 20.21
C SER A 153 -10.17 -24.32 19.05
N LEU A 154 -10.03 -23.81 17.82
CA LEU A 154 -10.60 -24.41 16.61
C LEU A 154 -10.18 -25.88 16.47
N SER A 155 -8.91 -26.17 16.73
CA SER A 155 -8.40 -27.55 16.65
C SER A 155 -8.99 -28.48 17.72
N LYS A 156 -9.30 -27.97 18.93
CA LYS A 156 -9.95 -28.75 19.99
C LYS A 156 -11.44 -28.95 19.71
N TRP A 157 -12.16 -27.87 19.40
CA TRP A 157 -13.60 -27.91 19.14
C TRP A 157 -13.92 -28.67 17.85
N GLY A 158 -13.19 -28.42 16.78
CA GLY A 158 -13.35 -29.13 15.50
C GLY A 158 -13.11 -30.63 15.64
N ARG A 159 -12.04 -31.06 16.34
CA ARG A 159 -11.79 -32.48 16.59
C ARG A 159 -12.88 -33.15 17.42
N LYS A 160 -13.40 -32.48 18.45
CA LYS A 160 -14.53 -33.00 19.25
C LYS A 160 -15.80 -33.16 18.41
N GLY A 161 -16.12 -32.16 17.58
CA GLY A 161 -17.28 -32.20 16.69
C GLY A 161 -17.16 -33.30 15.62
N LEU A 162 -16.01 -33.39 14.96
CA LEU A 162 -15.70 -34.43 13.98
C LEU A 162 -15.77 -35.83 14.61
N TRP A 163 -15.25 -36.01 15.82
CA TRP A 163 -15.31 -37.29 16.54
C TRP A 163 -16.76 -37.71 16.85
N LYS A 164 -17.61 -36.77 17.25
CA LYS A 164 -19.04 -37.04 17.51
C LYS A 164 -19.77 -37.53 16.25
N ILE A 165 -19.49 -36.92 15.10
CA ILE A 165 -20.12 -37.30 13.82
C ILE A 165 -19.52 -38.59 13.26
N PHE A 166 -18.23 -38.82 13.46
CA PHE A 166 -17.60 -40.11 13.18
C PHE A 166 -18.29 -41.25 13.95
N MET A 167 -18.65 -41.04 15.21
CA MET A 167 -19.40 -42.03 15.99
C MET A 167 -20.83 -42.30 15.46
N TRP A 168 -21.46 -41.34 14.77
CA TRP A 168 -22.75 -41.56 14.10
C TRP A 168 -22.62 -42.45 12.87
N ARG A 169 -21.45 -42.42 12.21
CA ARG A 169 -21.12 -43.32 11.10
C ARG A 169 -21.07 -44.80 11.52
N THR A 170 -20.69 -45.07 12.76
CA THR A 170 -20.62 -46.41 13.35
C THR A 170 -21.88 -46.79 14.13
N ALA A 171 -22.93 -45.95 14.13
CA ALA A 171 -24.14 -46.22 14.88
C ALA A 171 -25.00 -47.32 14.22
N PRO A 172 -25.71 -48.15 15.02
CA PRO A 172 -26.58 -49.20 14.50
C PRO A 172 -27.84 -48.63 13.79
N ASN A 173 -28.21 -47.39 14.07
CA ASN A 173 -29.36 -46.72 13.45
C ASN A 173 -29.08 -46.30 12.00
N LEU A 174 -29.87 -46.80 11.04
CA LEU A 174 -29.74 -46.53 9.61
C LEU A 174 -29.71 -45.02 9.28
N SER A 175 -30.62 -44.25 9.87
CA SER A 175 -30.72 -42.80 9.65
C SER A 175 -29.49 -42.04 10.12
N LYS A 176 -28.99 -42.35 11.33
CA LYS A 176 -27.76 -41.75 11.89
C LYS A 176 -26.52 -42.15 11.09
N ARG A 177 -26.49 -43.37 10.56
CA ARG A 177 -25.39 -43.87 9.72
C ARG A 177 -25.33 -43.17 8.37
N LEU A 178 -26.47 -43.00 7.71
CA LEU A 178 -26.58 -42.25 6.44
C LEU A 178 -26.21 -40.77 6.65
N LEU A 179 -26.75 -40.15 7.70
CA LEU A 179 -26.44 -38.76 8.04
C LEU A 179 -24.95 -38.57 8.38
N GLY A 180 -24.35 -39.50 9.13
CA GLY A 180 -22.92 -39.50 9.44
C GLY A 180 -22.04 -39.62 8.20
N ASN A 181 -22.39 -40.49 7.24
CA ASN A 181 -21.69 -40.60 5.96
C ASN A 181 -21.81 -39.33 5.12
N LEU A 182 -23.00 -38.72 5.07
CA LEU A 182 -23.25 -37.53 4.27
C LEU A 182 -22.55 -36.28 4.83
N LEU A 183 -22.55 -36.10 6.15
CA LEU A 183 -22.00 -34.88 6.80
C LEU A 183 -20.52 -34.97 7.18
N TYR A 184 -19.95 -36.16 7.36
CA TYR A 184 -18.56 -36.28 7.83
C TYR A 184 -17.54 -35.71 6.84
N LEU A 185 -17.62 -36.08 5.55
CA LEU A 185 -16.70 -35.60 4.51
C LEU A 185 -16.73 -34.07 4.33
N PRO A 186 -17.89 -33.42 4.11
CA PRO A 186 -17.92 -31.97 3.94
C PRO A 186 -17.45 -31.23 5.19
N LEU A 187 -17.80 -31.73 6.39
CA LEU A 187 -17.35 -31.10 7.63
C LEU A 187 -15.83 -31.25 7.84
N LEU A 188 -15.26 -32.40 7.46
CA LEU A 188 -13.81 -32.61 7.46
C LEU A 188 -13.12 -31.63 6.51
N SER A 189 -13.65 -31.47 5.29
CA SER A 189 -13.14 -30.51 4.30
C SER A 189 -13.18 -29.07 4.84
N VAL A 190 -14.30 -28.64 5.41
CA VAL A 190 -14.44 -27.31 6.01
C VAL A 190 -13.46 -27.12 7.16
N PHE A 191 -13.29 -28.12 8.03
CA PHE A 191 -12.32 -28.07 9.11
C PHE A 191 -10.88 -27.94 8.62
N LEU A 192 -10.50 -28.70 7.59
CA LEU A 192 -9.17 -28.63 7.00
C LEU A 192 -8.93 -27.28 6.33
N VAL A 193 -9.89 -26.77 5.55
CA VAL A 193 -9.81 -25.44 4.92
C VAL A 193 -9.69 -24.35 5.98
N ALA A 194 -10.50 -24.39 7.04
CA ALA A 194 -10.42 -23.42 8.14
C ALA A 194 -9.06 -23.47 8.85
N ARG A 195 -8.50 -24.67 9.04
CA ARG A 195 -7.15 -24.83 9.62
C ARG A 195 -6.07 -24.28 8.71
N VAL A 196 -6.13 -24.58 7.42
CA VAL A 196 -5.19 -24.04 6.41
C VAL A 196 -5.30 -22.52 6.34
N ALA A 197 -6.51 -21.96 6.38
CA ALA A 197 -6.74 -20.52 6.38
C ALA A 197 -6.14 -19.84 7.62
N LEU A 198 -6.33 -20.41 8.82
CA LEU A 198 -5.69 -19.88 10.04
C LEU A 198 -4.16 -20.01 10.01
N ASP A 199 -3.65 -21.13 9.49
CA ASP A 199 -2.21 -21.34 9.35
C ASP A 199 -1.62 -20.33 8.33
N HIS A 200 -2.32 -20.09 7.22
CA HIS A 200 -1.99 -19.08 6.21
C HIS A 200 -2.00 -17.66 6.79
N TRP A 201 -3.05 -17.28 7.52
CA TRP A 201 -3.16 -15.98 8.19
C TRP A 201 -2.00 -15.72 9.17
N SER A 202 -1.57 -16.76 9.89
CA SER A 202 -0.46 -16.66 10.84
C SER A 202 0.92 -16.59 10.17
N SER A 203 1.02 -17.01 8.90
CA SER A 203 2.28 -17.16 8.17
C SER A 203 2.93 -15.81 7.81
N MET A 204 4.25 -15.83 7.59
CA MET A 204 4.99 -14.74 6.95
C MET A 204 4.57 -14.57 5.49
N TYR A 205 4.12 -15.64 4.82
CA TYR A 205 3.67 -15.58 3.42
C TYR A 205 2.51 -14.60 3.22
N PHE A 206 1.52 -14.61 4.10
CA PHE A 206 0.39 -13.67 4.04
C PHE A 206 0.86 -12.22 4.22
N GLU A 207 1.86 -11.98 5.07
CA GLU A 207 2.45 -10.64 5.23
C GLU A 207 3.12 -10.16 3.94
N ILE A 208 3.87 -11.04 3.28
CA ILE A 208 4.54 -10.74 2.01
C ILE A 208 3.50 -10.48 0.91
N TYR A 209 2.50 -11.37 0.78
CA TYR A 209 1.42 -11.22 -0.21
C TYR A 209 0.66 -9.90 -0.03
N TRP A 210 0.27 -9.59 1.21
CA TRP A 210 -0.36 -8.31 1.55
C TRP A 210 0.49 -7.12 1.14
N LEU A 211 1.79 -7.14 1.49
CA LEU A 211 2.71 -6.05 1.16
C LEU A 211 2.86 -5.88 -0.35
N VAL A 212 3.00 -6.95 -1.11
CA VAL A 212 3.07 -6.90 -2.58
C VAL A 212 1.82 -6.28 -3.17
N MET A 213 0.63 -6.67 -2.71
CA MET A 213 -0.63 -6.07 -3.16
C MET A 213 -0.72 -4.58 -2.81
N CYS A 214 -0.25 -4.19 -1.63
CA CYS A 214 -0.17 -2.77 -1.23
C CYS A 214 0.80 -1.98 -2.13
N PHE A 215 1.95 -2.55 -2.46
CA PHE A 215 2.94 -1.94 -3.35
C PHE A 215 2.41 -1.78 -4.77
N LEU A 216 1.78 -2.82 -5.33
CA LEU A 216 1.15 -2.75 -6.65
C LEU A 216 0.06 -1.67 -6.68
N PHE A 217 -0.78 -1.62 -5.64
CA PHE A 217 -1.78 -0.56 -5.50
C PHE A 217 -1.14 0.84 -5.39
N ALA A 218 -0.02 0.98 -4.67
CA ALA A 218 0.76 2.22 -4.59
C ALA A 218 1.17 2.69 -5.98
N ILE A 219 1.77 1.78 -6.76
CA ILE A 219 2.37 2.06 -8.06
C ILE A 219 1.29 2.45 -9.06
N VAL A 220 0.21 1.67 -9.14
CA VAL A 220 -0.91 1.95 -10.05
C VAL A 220 -1.48 3.35 -9.82
N GLN A 221 -1.54 3.79 -8.56
CA GLN A 221 -2.02 5.12 -8.24
C GLN A 221 -0.97 6.22 -8.47
N LEU A 222 0.33 5.91 -8.31
CA LEU A 222 1.42 6.87 -8.48
C LEU A 222 1.69 7.21 -9.96
N ILE A 223 1.51 6.26 -10.87
CA ILE A 223 1.77 6.43 -12.32
C ILE A 223 1.00 7.62 -12.90
N PRO A 224 -0.34 7.73 -12.76
CA PRO A 224 -1.08 8.88 -13.28
C PRO A 224 -0.62 10.23 -12.72
N THR A 225 -0.18 10.26 -11.46
CA THR A 225 0.37 11.50 -10.87
C THR A 225 1.73 11.87 -11.45
N LEU A 226 2.54 10.90 -11.84
CA LEU A 226 3.84 11.17 -12.49
C LEU A 226 3.65 11.59 -13.95
N GLU A 227 2.70 10.99 -14.67
CA GLU A 227 2.33 11.39 -16.03
C GLU A 227 1.83 12.84 -16.11
N LEU A 228 1.13 13.30 -15.05
CA LEU A 228 0.73 14.70 -14.89
C LEU A 228 1.89 15.69 -14.74
N SER A 229 3.09 15.22 -14.37
CA SER A 229 4.29 16.06 -14.27
C SER A 229 5.00 16.27 -15.61
N ASP A 230 4.75 15.44 -16.62
CA ASP A 230 5.37 15.49 -17.95
C ASP A 230 4.29 15.58 -19.06
N PRO A 231 3.83 16.79 -19.45
CA PRO A 231 2.80 16.98 -20.46
C PRO A 231 3.22 16.50 -21.87
N THR A 232 4.50 16.22 -22.11
CA THR A 232 5.03 15.78 -23.41
C THR A 232 4.54 14.39 -23.84
N LEU A 233 4.17 13.51 -22.92
CA LEU A 233 3.72 12.15 -23.26
C LEU A 233 2.26 12.12 -23.74
N HIS A 234 1.42 13.03 -23.23
CA HIS A 234 0.00 13.10 -23.59
C HIS A 234 -0.21 13.72 -24.99
N TYR A 235 0.58 14.73 -25.37
CA TYR A 235 0.56 15.30 -26.72
C TYR A 235 0.83 14.25 -27.80
N TYR A 236 1.77 13.34 -27.57
CA TYR A 236 2.08 12.28 -28.53
C TYR A 236 1.02 11.17 -28.58
N LEU A 237 0.38 10.83 -27.45
CA LEU A 237 -0.65 9.78 -27.40
C LEU A 237 -1.99 10.27 -27.98
N ASP A 238 -2.38 11.51 -27.70
CA ASP A 238 -3.60 12.11 -28.28
C ASP A 238 -3.46 12.32 -29.78
N ILE A 239 -2.29 12.74 -30.29
CA ILE A 239 -2.01 12.79 -31.73
C ILE A 239 -2.09 11.40 -32.36
N TYR A 240 -1.55 10.36 -31.71
CA TYR A 240 -1.59 9.01 -32.27
C TYR A 240 -3.02 8.43 -32.27
N ILE A 241 -3.82 8.71 -31.24
CA ILE A 241 -5.22 8.26 -31.14
C ILE A 241 -6.14 9.02 -32.09
N THR A 242 -6.00 10.35 -32.23
CA THR A 242 -6.75 11.13 -33.24
C THR A 242 -6.34 10.76 -34.66
N HIS A 243 -5.05 10.50 -34.92
CA HIS A 243 -4.60 10.12 -36.26
C HIS A 243 -4.99 8.68 -36.66
N ILE A 244 -5.14 7.76 -35.67
CA ILE A 244 -5.74 6.44 -35.88
C ILE A 244 -7.26 6.53 -36.02
N GLY A 245 -7.92 7.42 -35.28
CA GLY A 245 -9.36 7.69 -35.38
C GLY A 245 -9.78 8.24 -36.75
N ASP A 246 -9.01 9.19 -37.31
CA ASP A 246 -9.24 9.73 -38.65
C ASP A 246 -9.01 8.68 -39.76
N LYS A 247 -8.08 7.74 -39.55
CA LYS A 247 -7.84 6.65 -40.52
C LYS A 247 -8.86 5.52 -40.46
N LEU A 248 -9.65 5.41 -39.38
CA LEU A 248 -10.76 4.46 -39.25
C LEU A 248 -12.15 5.11 -39.41
N GLY A 249 -12.24 6.44 -39.45
CA GLY A 249 -13.49 7.21 -39.44
C GLY A 249 -14.18 7.42 -40.78
N ASP A 250 -13.71 6.81 -41.87
CA ASP A 250 -14.35 6.92 -43.19
C ASP A 250 -15.56 5.96 -43.37
N LEU A 251 -16.05 5.36 -42.27
CA LEU A 251 -17.28 4.58 -42.26
C LEU A 251 -18.26 5.05 -41.17
N SER A 252 -18.97 6.14 -41.51
CA SER A 252 -20.27 6.59 -40.98
C SER A 252 -20.46 6.73 -39.46
N ILE A 253 -20.74 7.95 -39.00
CA ILE A 253 -22.06 8.39 -38.50
C ILE A 253 -21.95 9.87 -38.12
N ARG A 254 -22.80 10.69 -38.75
CA ARG A 254 -22.97 12.11 -38.47
C ARG A 254 -23.67 12.27 -37.11
N VAL A 255 -22.92 12.64 -36.07
CA VAL A 255 -23.51 13.13 -34.81
C VAL A 255 -23.49 14.65 -34.86
N ASN A 256 -24.68 15.25 -35.00
CA ASN A 256 -24.89 16.69 -34.87
C ASN A 256 -24.43 17.15 -33.48
N SER A 257 -23.35 17.92 -33.40
CA SER A 257 -22.96 18.63 -32.20
C SER A 257 -23.20 20.12 -32.42
N THR A 258 -24.14 20.69 -31.65
CA THR A 258 -24.28 22.14 -31.49
C THR A 258 -23.05 22.67 -30.77
N ALA A 259 -22.02 23.05 -31.53
CA ALA A 259 -20.80 23.65 -31.01
C ALA A 259 -21.10 25.04 -30.45
N HIS A 260 -21.12 25.15 -29.13
CA HIS A 260 -20.87 26.42 -28.46
C HIS A 260 -19.38 26.73 -28.64
N ASN A 261 -19.05 27.86 -29.28
CA ASN A 261 -17.67 28.31 -29.47
C ASN A 261 -16.95 28.42 -28.12
N ILE A 262 -16.03 27.49 -27.86
CA ILE A 262 -15.04 27.58 -26.80
C ILE A 262 -13.72 27.91 -27.50
N THR A 263 -13.35 29.20 -27.45
CA THR A 263 -12.01 29.64 -27.81
C THR A 263 -11.03 29.13 -26.75
N ILE A 264 -10.19 28.18 -27.13
CA ILE A 264 -9.06 27.70 -26.31
C ILE A 264 -7.91 28.70 -26.50
N PRO A 265 -7.40 29.34 -25.44
CA PRO A 265 -6.22 30.21 -25.57
C PRO A 265 -4.96 29.38 -25.86
N GLU A 266 -4.11 29.92 -26.73
CA GLU A 266 -2.83 29.36 -27.15
C GLU A 266 -1.89 29.16 -25.92
N PRO A 267 -1.24 27.98 -25.76
CA PRO A 267 -0.38 27.72 -24.60
C PRO A 267 0.94 28.49 -24.73
N ASP A 268 1.24 29.30 -23.70
CA ASP A 268 2.45 30.10 -23.57
C ASP A 268 3.69 29.18 -23.43
N LEU A 269 4.54 29.19 -24.47
CA LEU A 269 5.64 28.22 -24.66
C LEU A 269 6.88 28.49 -23.77
N ASP A 270 6.89 29.56 -22.98
CA ASP A 270 8.04 29.98 -22.17
C ASP A 270 8.17 29.27 -20.81
N ASN A 271 7.15 28.51 -20.37
CA ASN A 271 7.21 27.74 -19.12
C ASN A 271 7.87 26.35 -19.26
N ILE A 272 8.35 25.99 -20.45
CA ILE A 272 8.98 24.69 -20.77
C ILE A 272 10.50 24.70 -20.49
N ALA A 273 11.05 25.78 -19.92
CA ALA A 273 12.44 25.87 -19.50
C ALA A 273 12.71 25.28 -18.09
N GLY A 274 12.08 24.15 -17.78
CA GLY A 274 12.14 23.49 -16.46
C GLY A 274 12.61 22.04 -16.47
N ASN A 275 13.27 21.55 -17.53
CA ASN A 275 13.75 20.16 -17.64
C ASN A 275 14.98 19.84 -16.76
N ARG A 276 14.97 20.28 -15.50
CA ARG A 276 15.91 19.81 -14.48
C ARG A 276 15.17 18.85 -13.57
N TRP A 277 15.64 17.61 -13.50
CA TRP A 277 15.16 16.61 -12.55
C TRP A 277 15.20 17.21 -11.14
N GLY A 278 14.03 17.61 -10.64
CA GLY A 278 13.91 18.22 -9.33
C GLY A 278 14.13 17.18 -8.24
N PHE A 279 14.55 17.61 -7.06
CA PHE A 279 14.65 16.76 -5.86
C PHE A 279 13.34 15.97 -5.60
N GLY A 280 12.19 16.53 -5.99
CA GLY A 280 10.88 15.89 -5.92
C GLY A 280 10.66 14.71 -6.89
N GLN A 281 11.41 14.58 -7.98
CA GLN A 281 11.30 13.48 -8.96
C GLN A 281 12.29 12.34 -8.69
N ILE A 282 13.46 12.65 -8.12
CA ILE A 282 14.48 11.63 -7.78
C ILE A 282 14.08 10.84 -6.52
N MET A 283 13.52 11.51 -5.52
CA MET A 283 13.14 10.90 -4.25
C MET A 283 12.10 9.75 -4.38
N PRO A 284 11.04 9.86 -5.21
CA PRO A 284 10.14 8.76 -5.54
C PRO A 284 10.82 7.55 -6.16
N VAL A 285 11.73 7.76 -7.12
CA VAL A 285 12.43 6.68 -7.82
C VAL A 285 13.39 5.95 -6.88
N VAL A 286 14.12 6.71 -6.06
CA VAL A 286 14.98 6.16 -5.01
C VAL A 286 14.14 5.39 -3.99
N LEU A 287 13.02 5.95 -3.53
CA LEU A 287 12.09 5.23 -2.66
C LEU A 287 11.62 3.93 -3.32
N LEU A 288 11.23 3.96 -4.60
CA LEU A 288 10.72 2.80 -5.34
C LEU A 288 11.74 1.67 -5.46
N ALA A 289 13.04 2.00 -5.51
CA ALA A 289 14.13 1.02 -5.54
C ALA A 289 14.51 0.45 -4.15
N LEU A 290 14.25 1.17 -3.05
CA LEU A 290 14.61 0.74 -1.69
C LEU A 290 14.01 -0.60 -1.25
N PRO A 291 12.73 -0.97 -1.53
CA PRO A 291 12.21 -2.29 -1.19
C PRO A 291 12.81 -3.44 -2.01
N LEU A 292 13.55 -3.16 -3.09
CA LEU A 292 14.25 -4.19 -3.87
C LEU A 292 15.60 -4.57 -3.24
N LEU A 293 16.22 -3.68 -2.46
CA LEU A 293 17.51 -3.96 -1.80
C LEU A 293 17.45 -5.14 -0.81
N PRO A 294 16.44 -5.25 0.08
CA PRO A 294 16.29 -6.43 0.94
C PRO A 294 16.04 -7.71 0.16
N ILE A 295 15.39 -7.63 -1.01
CA ILE A 295 15.11 -8.79 -1.86
C ILE A 295 16.41 -9.27 -2.52
N VAL A 296 17.23 -8.35 -3.04
CA VAL A 296 18.55 -8.68 -3.61
C VAL A 296 19.49 -9.27 -2.55
N GLU A 297 19.47 -8.75 -1.32
CA GLU A 297 20.29 -9.25 -0.21
C GLU A 297 19.91 -10.68 0.21
N ILE A 298 18.63 -11.07 0.07
CA ILE A 298 18.17 -12.46 0.27
C ILE A 298 18.69 -13.40 -0.83
N PHE A 299 18.79 -12.92 -2.07
CA PHE A 299 19.31 -13.71 -3.19
C PHE A 299 20.85 -13.81 -3.22
N TYR A 300 21.56 -12.86 -2.60
CA TYR A 300 23.03 -12.85 -2.52
C TYR A 300 23.52 -12.70 -1.07
N PRO A 301 23.44 -13.75 -0.24
CA PRO A 301 23.79 -13.70 1.19
C PRO A 301 25.29 -13.59 1.50
N GLY A 302 26.14 -13.08 0.61
CA GLY A 302 27.59 -13.10 0.86
C GLY A 302 28.42 -12.15 0.01
N ARG A 303 28.81 -11.01 0.60
CA ARG A 303 30.16 -10.42 0.40
C ARG A 303 30.63 -9.42 1.45
N THR A 304 29.76 -8.91 2.34
CA THR A 304 30.16 -7.85 3.29
C THR A 304 30.77 -8.34 4.59
N ALA A 305 30.57 -9.61 4.99
CA ALA A 305 31.11 -10.15 6.23
C ALA A 305 32.60 -10.57 6.17
N ARG A 306 33.25 -10.53 4.99
CA ARG A 306 34.60 -11.07 4.80
C ARG A 306 35.72 -10.01 4.68
N SER A 307 35.41 -8.71 4.76
CA SER A 307 36.42 -7.65 4.61
C SER A 307 36.83 -6.94 5.90
N ILE A 308 36.22 -7.26 7.05
CA ILE A 308 36.58 -6.62 8.35
C ILE A 308 37.52 -7.51 9.18
N GLU A 309 37.62 -8.81 8.89
CA GLU A 309 38.49 -9.73 9.65
C GLU A 309 39.93 -9.84 9.11
N ASN A 310 40.27 -9.12 8.02
CA ASN A 310 41.61 -9.17 7.41
C ASN A 310 42.32 -7.81 7.41
N ILE A 311 42.26 -7.07 8.51
CA ILE A 311 43.22 -5.97 8.75
C ILE A 311 44.31 -6.52 9.68
N PRO A 312 45.48 -6.95 9.16
CA PRO A 312 46.61 -7.26 10.02
C PRO A 312 47.08 -5.98 10.70
N LEU A 313 47.15 -6.02 12.04
CA LEU A 313 47.91 -5.06 12.82
C LEU A 313 49.40 -5.26 12.54
N THR A 314 49.96 -4.51 11.60
CA THR A 314 51.41 -4.40 11.42
C THR A 314 51.79 -2.94 11.11
N GLY A 315 52.47 -2.31 12.08
CA GLY A 315 53.45 -1.20 12.00
C GLY A 315 53.21 -0.05 11.03
N ILE A 316 53.02 1.17 11.53
CA ILE A 316 54.03 2.12 12.06
C ILE A 316 53.28 3.08 13.00
#